data_AF-A0A7X6PFQ7-F1
#
_entry.id   AF-A0A7X6PFQ7-F1
#
_cell.length_a   1.000
_cell.length_b   1.000
_cell.length_c   1.000
_cell.angle_alpha   90.00
_cell.angle_beta   90.00
_cell.angle_gamma   90.00
#
_symmetry.space_group_name_H-M   'P 1'
#
loop_
_entity.id
_entity.type
_entity.pdbx_description
1 polymer ?
#
loop_
_entity_poly.entity_id
_entity_poly.type
_entity_poly.pdbx_seq_one_letter_code
_entity_poly.pdbx_strand_id
1 'polypeptide(L)'
;AALENNLFFKQSEVHGMSQRGGDVYSHFRLSDKAVLSDLIPLGSADMIISVEPMESLRYLPWLSPSGWLIASSDPYINITDYPPLEEIFYEIRKIKNHRIIDAETTAREAGSVKAVNMVMLGAASHYTGLEFSSLENGIRTLFSTKGEKIIEINLKAFRAGRNIINP
;
A
#
# COMPACT_ATOMS: atom_id res chain seq x y z
N ALA A 1 15.34 -2.84 1.72
CA ALA A 1 14.73 -1.49 1.77
C ALA A 1 15.33 -0.65 2.91
N ALA A 2 14.58 -0.32 3.97
CA ALA A 2 14.98 0.67 4.98
C ALA A 2 16.38 0.45 5.59
N LEU A 3 16.72 -0.79 5.98
CA LEU A 3 18.03 -1.12 6.56
C LEU A 3 19.20 -0.91 5.59
N GLU A 4 19.02 -1.18 4.29
CA GLU A 4 20.04 -0.88 3.25
C GLU A 4 20.27 0.62 3.07
N ASN A 5 19.29 1.45 3.45
CA ASN A 5 19.34 2.91 3.36
C ASN A 5 19.71 3.55 4.72
N ASN A 6 20.11 2.75 5.71
CA ASN A 6 20.43 3.16 7.09
C ASN A 6 19.28 3.91 7.80
N LEU A 7 18.02 3.67 7.39
CA LEU A 7 16.84 4.32 7.98
C LEU A 7 16.33 3.56 9.19
N PHE A 8 15.91 4.31 10.21
CA PHE A 8 15.11 3.80 11.32
C PHE A 8 13.69 3.56 10.83
N PHE A 9 13.06 2.50 11.35
CA PHE A 9 11.63 2.26 11.11
C PHE A 9 10.91 1.79 12.37
N LYS A 10 9.60 2.02 12.40
CA LYS A 10 8.66 1.34 13.31
C LYS A 10 7.42 0.91 12.54
N GLN A 11 6.88 -0.23 12.93
CA GLN A 11 5.56 -0.71 12.52
C GLN A 11 4.72 -0.89 13.79
N SER A 12 3.48 -0.41 13.76
CA SER A 12 2.46 -0.69 14.77
C SER A 12 1.22 -1.18 14.04
N GLU A 13 0.77 -2.39 14.35
CA GLU A 13 -0.38 -3.02 13.68
C GLU A 13 -1.59 -2.96 14.60
N VAL A 14 -2.70 -2.43 14.09
CA VAL A 14 -3.95 -2.26 14.85
C VAL A 14 -5.00 -3.19 14.27
N HIS A 15 -5.32 -4.24 15.01
CA HIS A 15 -6.46 -5.12 14.73
C HIS A 15 -7.73 -4.53 15.37
N GLY A 16 -8.82 -4.42 14.60
CA GLY A 16 -10.14 -4.30 15.20
C GLY A 16 -10.45 -5.51 16.09
N MET A 17 -11.25 -5.32 17.14
CA MET A 17 -11.52 -6.36 18.17
C MET A 17 -12.25 -7.62 17.66
N SER A 18 -12.58 -7.71 16.36
CA SER A 18 -13.08 -8.95 15.74
C SER A 18 -11.94 -9.72 15.06
N GLN A 19 -11.56 -10.86 15.65
CA GLN A 19 -10.68 -11.86 15.03
C GLN A 19 -11.30 -12.58 13.82
N ARG A 20 -12.46 -12.11 13.31
CA ARG A 20 -13.15 -12.66 12.13
C ARG A 20 -13.67 -11.51 11.26
N GLY A 21 -12.80 -10.97 10.42
CA GLY A 21 -13.17 -9.92 9.45
C GLY A 21 -13.42 -8.54 10.05
N GLY A 22 -12.80 -8.20 11.19
CA GLY A 22 -12.64 -6.80 11.59
C GLY A 22 -11.60 -6.10 10.72
N ASP A 23 -11.69 -4.79 10.61
CA ASP A 23 -10.71 -3.98 9.89
C ASP A 23 -9.32 -4.09 10.53
N VAL A 24 -8.28 -4.14 9.70
CA VAL A 24 -6.86 -4.19 10.12
C VAL A 24 -6.09 -3.13 9.36
N TYR A 25 -5.30 -2.34 10.08
CA TYR A 25 -4.38 -1.37 9.47
C TYR A 25 -3.04 -1.39 10.20
N SER A 26 -2.01 -0.80 9.58
CA SER A 26 -0.73 -0.60 10.23
C SER A 26 -0.22 0.82 10.03
N HIS A 27 0.33 1.38 11.11
CA HIS A 27 1.18 2.55 11.04
C HIS A 27 2.60 2.09 10.73
N PHE A 28 3.14 2.54 9.60
CA PHE A 28 4.53 2.32 9.22
C PHE A 28 5.25 3.66 9.12
N ARG A 29 6.37 3.81 9.83
CA ARG A 29 7.15 5.06 9.90
C ARG A 29 8.58 4.79 9.48
N LEU A 30 9.11 5.66 8.62
CA LEU A 30 10.53 5.71 8.21
C LEU A 30 11.13 7.04 8.66
N SER A 31 12.41 7.05 9.05
CA SER A 31 13.16 8.30 9.28
C SER A 31 14.67 8.07 9.23
N ASP A 32 15.39 9.14 8.88
CA ASP A 32 16.84 9.32 9.07
C ASP A 32 17.27 9.36 10.56
N LYS A 33 16.31 9.47 11.48
CA LYS A 33 16.48 9.64 12.93
C LYS A 33 15.65 8.63 13.71
N ALA A 34 16.00 8.40 14.97
CA ALA A 34 15.32 7.43 15.83
C ALA A 34 13.81 7.73 15.97
N VAL A 35 12.97 6.80 15.53
CA VAL A 35 11.50 6.95 15.55
C VAL A 35 10.98 6.78 16.97
N LEU A 36 10.68 7.90 17.65
CA LEU A 36 10.31 7.89 19.07
C LEU A 36 8.92 7.29 19.33
N SER A 37 7.91 7.66 18.54
CA SER A 37 6.53 7.14 18.61
C SER A 37 6.19 6.27 17.39
N ASP A 38 5.49 5.16 17.62
CA ASP A 38 5.10 4.16 16.62
C ASP A 38 3.84 4.54 15.84
N LEU A 39 2.82 5.10 16.51
CA LEU A 39 1.57 5.57 15.89
C LEU A 39 1.78 6.83 15.04
N ILE A 40 0.95 7.01 14.00
CA ILE A 40 0.91 8.24 13.20
C ILE A 40 -0.31 9.07 13.65
N PRO A 41 -0.13 10.36 14.03
CA PRO A 41 -1.24 11.25 14.34
C PRO A 41 -2.26 11.43 13.19
N LEU A 42 -3.47 11.85 13.56
CA LEU A 42 -4.48 12.27 12.58
C LEU A 42 -3.98 13.49 11.78
N GLY A 43 -4.33 13.54 10.49
CA GLY A 43 -3.89 14.60 9.58
C GLY A 43 -2.37 14.67 9.33
N SER A 44 -1.58 13.64 9.66
CA SER A 44 -0.11 13.68 9.58
C SER A 44 0.53 12.47 8.88
N ALA A 45 -0.22 11.65 8.14
CA ALA A 45 0.34 10.61 7.27
C ALA A 45 0.75 11.21 5.92
N ASP A 46 1.99 10.97 5.50
CA ASP A 46 2.50 11.35 4.17
C ASP A 46 1.90 10.47 3.06
N MET A 47 1.41 9.28 3.41
CA MET A 47 0.79 8.34 2.49
C MET A 47 -0.20 7.42 3.19
N ILE A 48 -1.25 7.01 2.47
CA ILE A 48 -2.06 5.82 2.76
C ILE A 48 -1.97 4.90 1.54
N ILE A 49 -1.67 3.62 1.79
CA ILE A 49 -1.74 2.55 0.79
C ILE A 49 -2.88 1.63 1.25
N SER A 50 -3.88 1.42 0.40
CA SER A 50 -5.07 0.62 0.73
C SER A 50 -5.41 -0.31 -0.42
N VAL A 51 -5.68 -1.58 -0.10
CA VAL A 51 -5.95 -2.64 -1.08
C VAL A 51 -7.43 -2.75 -1.46
N GLU A 52 -8.27 -1.85 -0.94
CA GLU A 52 -9.73 -1.91 -1.06
C GLU A 52 -10.28 -0.45 -1.07
N PRO A 53 -11.14 -0.05 -2.02
CA PRO A 53 -11.47 1.36 -2.21
C PRO A 53 -12.32 1.99 -1.08
N MET A 54 -13.18 1.24 -0.38
CA MET A 54 -13.95 1.75 0.76
C MET A 54 -13.05 1.91 2.01
N GLU A 55 -12.14 0.96 2.24
CA GLU A 55 -11.08 1.06 3.27
C GLU A 55 -10.26 2.35 3.09
N SER A 56 -9.92 2.68 1.84
CA SER A 56 -9.11 3.86 1.52
C SER A 56 -9.72 5.18 2.02
N LEU A 57 -11.06 5.28 2.04
CA LEU A 57 -11.79 6.43 2.58
C LEU A 57 -11.91 6.37 4.12
N ARG A 58 -12.03 5.17 4.70
CA ARG A 58 -12.15 4.99 6.16
C ARG A 58 -10.94 5.57 6.91
N TYR A 59 -9.74 5.42 6.36
CA TYR A 59 -8.51 5.94 6.97
C TYR A 59 -8.12 7.35 6.50
N LEU A 60 -8.91 7.99 5.64
CA LEU A 60 -8.66 9.36 5.17
C LEU A 60 -8.39 10.40 6.29
N PRO A 61 -9.00 10.33 7.49
CA PRO A 61 -8.67 11.24 8.60
C PRO A 61 -7.21 11.22 9.09
N TRP A 62 -6.41 10.21 8.73
CA TRP A 62 -4.97 10.19 9.00
C TRP A 62 -4.14 10.90 7.93
N LEU A 63 -4.66 11.05 6.70
CA LEU A 63 -3.90 11.63 5.59
C LEU A 63 -3.64 13.12 5.82
N SER A 64 -2.39 13.54 5.62
CA SER A 64 -2.03 14.96 5.66
C SER A 64 -2.57 15.71 4.43
N PRO A 65 -2.75 17.05 4.49
CA PRO A 65 -3.21 17.85 3.34
C PRO A 65 -2.31 17.79 2.09
N SER A 66 -1.08 17.28 2.23
CA SER A 66 -0.10 17.04 1.16
C SER A 66 0.15 15.56 0.87
N GLY A 67 -0.43 14.65 1.66
CA GLY A 67 -0.16 13.21 1.59
C GLY A 67 -0.80 12.54 0.36
N TRP A 68 -0.28 11.37 -0.01
CA TRP A 68 -0.74 10.59 -1.16
C TRP A 68 -1.69 9.46 -0.76
N LEU A 69 -2.85 9.37 -1.41
CA LEU A 69 -3.70 8.17 -1.35
C LEU A 69 -3.43 7.26 -2.54
N ILE A 70 -2.94 6.05 -2.27
CA ILE A 70 -2.71 4.99 -3.26
C ILE A 70 -3.71 3.87 -2.98
N ALA A 71 -4.83 3.87 -3.70
CA ALA A 71 -5.97 2.98 -3.48
C ALA A 71 -6.12 1.96 -4.62
N SER A 72 -6.50 0.73 -4.28
CA SER A 72 -6.99 -0.23 -5.27
C SER A 72 -8.36 0.19 -5.82
N SER A 73 -8.69 -0.18 -7.06
CA SER A 73 -10.07 -0.17 -7.56
C SER A 73 -10.89 -1.40 -7.15
N ASP A 74 -10.23 -2.44 -6.65
CA ASP A 74 -10.82 -3.78 -6.49
C ASP A 74 -11.58 -3.89 -5.16
N PRO A 75 -12.92 -4.07 -5.16
CA PRO A 75 -13.72 -4.03 -3.95
C PRO A 75 -13.84 -5.40 -3.27
N TYR A 76 -13.89 -5.39 -1.93
CA TYR A 76 -14.16 -6.59 -1.14
C TYR A 76 -15.58 -6.58 -0.57
N ILE A 77 -16.55 -6.91 -1.42
CA ILE A 77 -17.98 -6.87 -1.08
C ILE A 77 -18.35 -8.10 -0.23
N ASN A 78 -18.19 -7.95 1.10
CA ASN A 78 -18.59 -8.94 2.10
C ASN A 78 -19.75 -8.48 3.02
N ILE A 79 -20.31 -7.30 2.76
CA ILE A 79 -21.45 -6.69 3.47
C ILE A 79 -22.60 -6.40 2.51
N THR A 80 -23.82 -6.32 3.04
CA THR A 80 -25.05 -5.98 2.28
C THR A 80 -25.05 -4.53 1.78
N ASP A 81 -24.52 -3.62 2.58
CA ASP A 81 -24.67 -2.17 2.41
C ASP A 81 -23.37 -1.51 1.92
N TYR A 82 -22.67 -2.20 1.02
CA TYR A 82 -21.45 -1.70 0.38
C TYR A 82 -21.82 -0.56 -0.60
N PRO A 83 -21.25 0.66 -0.47
CA PRO A 83 -21.65 1.80 -1.30
C PRO A 83 -21.33 1.62 -2.80
N PRO A 84 -22.05 2.28 -3.72
CA PRO A 84 -21.74 2.23 -5.14
C PRO A 84 -20.29 2.66 -5.42
N LEU A 85 -19.57 1.87 -6.24
CA LEU A 85 -18.16 2.14 -6.56
C LEU A 85 -17.95 3.53 -7.18
N GLU A 86 -18.92 4.03 -7.94
CA GLU A 86 -18.87 5.37 -8.52
C GLU A 86 -18.88 6.49 -7.47
N GLU A 87 -19.59 6.31 -6.35
CA GLU A 87 -19.58 7.24 -5.21
C GLU A 87 -18.24 7.17 -4.46
N ILE A 88 -17.73 5.96 -4.21
CA ILE A 88 -16.43 5.75 -3.54
C ILE A 88 -15.30 6.38 -4.39
N PHE A 89 -15.27 6.11 -5.70
CA PHE A 89 -14.30 6.73 -6.61
C PHE A 89 -14.51 8.23 -6.78
N TYR A 90 -15.74 8.75 -6.65
CA TYR A 90 -16.01 10.19 -6.65
C TYR A 90 -15.40 10.88 -5.42
N GLU A 91 -15.55 10.30 -4.22
CA GLU A 91 -14.90 10.83 -3.00
C GLU A 91 -13.37 10.74 -3.10
N ILE A 92 -12.81 9.62 -3.54
CA ILE A 92 -11.35 9.47 -3.73
C ILE A 92 -10.80 10.55 -4.68
N ARG A 93 -11.53 10.85 -5.78
CA ARG A 93 -11.11 11.84 -6.78
C ARG A 93 -11.09 13.29 -6.26
N LYS A 94 -11.72 13.59 -5.13
CA LYS A 94 -11.63 14.93 -4.48
C LYS A 94 -10.28 15.16 -3.80
N ILE A 95 -9.56 14.09 -3.45
CA ILE A 95 -8.24 14.17 -2.81
C ILE A 95 -7.23 14.61 -3.87
N LYS A 96 -6.52 15.72 -3.62
CA LYS A 96 -5.60 16.32 -4.61
C LYS A 96 -4.55 15.32 -5.13
N ASN A 97 -3.99 14.53 -4.22
CA ASN A 97 -2.89 13.61 -4.45
C ASN A 97 -3.39 12.15 -4.36
N HIS A 98 -4.22 11.72 -5.32
CA HIS A 98 -4.76 10.36 -5.36
C HIS A 98 -4.24 9.56 -6.56
N ARG A 99 -4.18 8.23 -6.41
CA ARG A 99 -3.98 7.27 -7.49
C ARG A 99 -4.91 6.07 -7.23
N ILE A 100 -5.74 5.72 -8.22
CA ILE A 100 -6.60 4.53 -8.22
C ILE A 100 -5.95 3.51 -9.15
N ILE A 101 -5.79 2.26 -8.70
CA ILE A 101 -5.00 1.21 -9.36
C ILE A 101 -5.83 -0.06 -9.52
N ASP A 102 -5.94 -0.59 -10.74
CA ASP A 102 -6.40 -1.97 -10.97
C ASP A 102 -5.29 -2.93 -10.53
N ALA A 103 -5.36 -3.38 -9.29
CA ALA A 103 -4.29 -4.13 -8.66
C ALA A 103 -4.41 -5.62 -8.95
N GLU A 104 -5.63 -6.15 -8.99
CA GLU A 104 -5.88 -7.57 -9.23
C GLU A 104 -5.59 -7.96 -10.69
N THR A 105 -6.02 -7.18 -11.70
CA THR A 105 -5.68 -7.47 -13.10
C THR A 105 -4.18 -7.37 -13.31
N THR A 106 -3.53 -6.33 -12.78
CA THR A 106 -2.07 -6.18 -12.85
C THR A 106 -1.33 -7.34 -12.19
N ALA A 107 -1.77 -7.80 -11.02
CA ALA A 107 -1.18 -8.95 -10.33
C ALA A 107 -1.43 -10.28 -11.08
N ARG A 108 -2.62 -10.43 -11.67
CA ARG A 108 -3.01 -11.56 -12.54
C ARG A 108 -2.11 -11.63 -13.77
N GLU A 109 -1.88 -10.52 -14.45
CA GLU A 109 -0.94 -10.40 -15.57
C GLU A 109 0.53 -10.60 -15.14
N ALA A 110 0.90 -10.19 -13.93
CA ALA A 110 2.21 -10.50 -13.35
C ALA A 110 2.40 -12.00 -13.05
N GLY A 111 1.32 -12.78 -13.01
CA GLY A 111 1.32 -14.24 -12.89
C GLY A 111 0.67 -14.78 -11.62
N SER A 112 0.18 -13.92 -10.70
CA SER A 112 -0.63 -14.35 -9.57
C SER A 112 -1.37 -13.19 -8.91
N VAL A 113 -2.70 -13.32 -8.76
CA VAL A 113 -3.52 -12.39 -7.95
C VAL A 113 -3.02 -12.23 -6.50
N LYS A 114 -2.24 -13.19 -5.97
CA LYS A 114 -1.60 -13.08 -4.65
C LYS A 114 -0.51 -12.00 -4.58
N ALA A 115 -0.14 -11.38 -5.70
CA ALA A 115 0.86 -10.31 -5.79
C ALA A 115 0.26 -8.89 -5.77
N VAL A 116 -1.05 -8.71 -5.51
CA VAL A 116 -1.71 -7.39 -5.36
C VAL A 116 -0.91 -6.44 -4.45
N ASN A 117 -0.45 -6.93 -3.29
CA ASN A 117 0.33 -6.12 -2.35
C ASN A 117 1.66 -5.63 -2.96
N MET A 118 2.25 -6.36 -3.91
CA MET A 118 3.44 -5.91 -4.64
C MET A 118 3.08 -4.87 -5.71
N VAL A 119 1.94 -4.98 -6.39
CA VAL A 119 1.45 -3.93 -7.30
C VAL A 119 1.25 -2.62 -6.52
N MET A 120 0.58 -2.68 -5.36
CA MET A 120 0.32 -1.50 -4.53
C MET A 120 1.60 -0.90 -3.93
N LEU A 121 2.56 -1.74 -3.49
CA LEU A 121 3.89 -1.28 -3.07
C LEU A 121 4.67 -0.65 -4.25
N GLY A 122 4.50 -1.19 -5.45
CA GLY A 122 5.06 -0.65 -6.70
C GLY A 122 4.53 0.73 -7.00
N ALA A 123 3.20 0.89 -7.00
CA ALA A 123 2.51 2.16 -7.20
C ALA A 123 2.94 3.21 -6.15
N ALA A 124 3.03 2.82 -4.88
CA ALA A 124 3.51 3.66 -3.79
C ALA A 124 4.99 4.05 -3.90
N SER A 125 5.82 3.24 -4.57
CA SER A 125 7.30 3.36 -4.52
C SER A 125 7.88 4.67 -5.05
N HIS A 126 7.14 5.49 -5.79
CA HIS A 126 7.55 6.85 -6.17
C HIS A 126 7.54 7.83 -4.99
N TYR A 127 6.72 7.56 -3.98
CA TYR A 127 6.39 8.48 -2.88
C TYR A 127 6.98 8.06 -1.53
N THR A 128 7.66 6.91 -1.45
CA THR A 128 8.21 6.35 -0.20
C THR A 128 9.52 6.97 0.29
N GLY A 129 10.22 7.73 -0.57
CA GLY A 129 11.58 8.21 -0.28
C GLY A 129 12.65 7.11 -0.21
N LEU A 130 12.34 5.88 -0.61
CA LEU A 130 13.27 4.75 -0.66
C LEU A 130 13.79 4.51 -2.08
N GLU A 131 15.05 4.11 -2.19
CA GLU A 131 15.63 3.64 -3.45
C GLU A 131 14.89 2.41 -4.00
N PHE A 132 14.54 2.48 -5.28
CA PHE A 132 13.75 1.43 -5.94
C PHE A 132 14.49 0.07 -5.96
N SER A 133 15.80 0.10 -6.17
CA SER A 133 16.67 -1.08 -6.09
C SER A 133 16.65 -1.73 -4.70
N SER A 134 16.64 -0.93 -3.62
CA SER A 134 16.52 -1.44 -2.25
C SER A 134 15.13 -2.01 -1.93
N LEU A 135 14.08 -1.59 -2.64
CA LEU A 135 12.78 -2.25 -2.59
C LEU A 135 12.81 -3.61 -3.32
N GLU A 136 13.41 -3.69 -4.51
CA GLU A 136 13.61 -4.97 -5.22
C GLU A 136 14.45 -5.96 -4.40
N ASN A 137 15.56 -5.52 -3.79
CA ASN A 137 16.39 -6.32 -2.89
C ASN A 137 15.60 -6.83 -1.67
N GLY A 138 14.71 -5.99 -1.12
CA GLY A 138 13.79 -6.35 -0.05
C GLY A 138 12.85 -7.47 -0.46
N ILE A 139 12.25 -7.39 -1.65
CA ILE A 139 11.37 -8.42 -2.22
C ILE A 139 12.13 -9.72 -2.46
N ARG A 140 13.35 -9.67 -3.04
CA ARG A 140 14.21 -10.84 -3.23
C ARG A 140 14.54 -11.53 -1.90
N THR A 141 14.91 -10.76 -0.88
CA THR A 141 15.19 -11.27 0.47
C THR A 141 13.95 -11.93 1.09
N LEU A 142 12.80 -11.26 1.03
CA LEU A 142 11.52 -11.73 1.60
C LEU A 142 11.04 -13.05 0.98
N PHE A 143 11.15 -13.19 -0.34
CA PHE A 143 10.69 -14.38 -1.08
C PHE A 143 11.77 -15.43 -1.36
N SER A 144 13.00 -15.22 -0.88
CA SER A 144 14.16 -16.13 -1.03
C SER A 144 13.83 -17.61 -0.76
N THR A 145 13.11 -17.90 0.33
CA THR A 145 12.70 -19.25 0.73
C THR A 145 11.55 -19.85 -0.10
N LYS A 146 11.01 -19.13 -1.09
CA LYS A 146 9.86 -19.54 -1.92
C LYS A 146 10.25 -19.94 -3.35
N GLY A 147 11.53 -19.81 -3.71
CA GLY A 147 12.07 -20.19 -5.02
C GLY A 147 11.88 -19.13 -6.11
N GLU A 148 12.77 -19.11 -7.10
CA GLU A 148 12.94 -17.98 -8.04
C GLU A 148 11.65 -17.60 -8.76
N LYS A 149 10.83 -18.57 -9.21
CA LYS A 149 9.53 -18.28 -9.87
C LYS A 149 8.60 -17.40 -9.01
N ILE A 150 8.62 -17.54 -7.69
CA ILE A 150 7.83 -16.69 -6.78
C ILE A 150 8.47 -15.31 -6.64
N ILE A 151 9.79 -15.23 -6.61
CA ILE A 151 10.55 -13.96 -6.60
C ILE A 151 10.27 -13.17 -7.89
N GLU A 152 10.34 -13.82 -9.06
CA GLU A 152 10.06 -13.23 -10.37
C GLU A 152 8.63 -12.69 -10.48
N ILE A 153 7.61 -13.44 -10.05
CA ILE A 153 6.21 -12.99 -10.09
C ILE A 153 6.02 -11.74 -9.20
N ASN A 154 6.57 -11.74 -7.99
CA ASN A 154 6.45 -10.59 -7.08
C ASN A 154 7.22 -9.36 -7.59
N LEU A 155 8.41 -9.54 -8.18
CA LEU A 155 9.15 -8.45 -8.83
C LEU A 155 8.44 -7.94 -10.10
N LYS A 156 7.83 -8.81 -10.91
CA LYS A 156 7.04 -8.39 -12.08
C LYS A 156 5.84 -7.56 -11.64
N ALA A 157 5.14 -7.98 -10.60
CA ALA A 157 4.01 -7.23 -10.03
C ALA A 157 4.45 -5.87 -9.47
N PHE A 158 5.56 -5.83 -8.73
CA PHE A 158 6.15 -4.60 -8.18
C PHE A 158 6.56 -3.60 -9.28
N ARG A 159 7.24 -4.08 -10.33
CA ARG A 159 7.60 -3.28 -11.51
C ARG A 159 6.37 -2.78 -12.28
N ALA A 160 5.38 -3.64 -12.49
CA ALA A 160 4.14 -3.26 -13.16
C ALA A 160 3.39 -2.16 -12.37
N GLY A 161 3.24 -2.33 -11.05
CA GLY A 161 2.64 -1.34 -10.17
C GLY A 161 3.33 0.03 -10.21
N ARG A 162 4.67 0.06 -10.22
CA ARG A 162 5.42 1.32 -10.38
C ARG A 162 5.16 1.96 -11.75
N ASN A 163 5.07 1.16 -12.81
CA ASN A 163 4.90 1.65 -14.18
C ASN A 163 3.48 2.15 -14.51
N ILE A 164 2.45 1.80 -13.72
CA ILE A 164 1.10 2.37 -13.85
C ILE A 164 1.10 3.87 -13.53
N ILE A 165 1.98 4.29 -12.61
CA ILE A 165 2.14 5.69 -12.23
C ILE A 165 3.40 6.25 -12.90
N ASN A 166 3.22 7.17 -13.84
CA ASN A 166 4.25 8.18 -14.09
C ASN A 166 4.01 9.35 -13.10
N PRO A 167 5.03 9.72 -12.28
CA PRO A 167 4.91 10.81 -11.31
C PRO A 167 4.81 12.18 -11.99
#